data_AF-A0A6C0GM90-F1
#
_entry.id   AF-A0A6C0GM90-F1
#
_cell.length_a   1.000
_cell.length_b   1.000
_cell.length_c   1.000
_cell.angle_alpha   90.00
_cell.angle_beta   90.00
_cell.angle_gamma   90.00
#
_symmetry.space_group_name_H-M   'P 1'
#
loop_
_entity.id
_entity.type
_entity.pdbx_description
1 polymer ?
#
loop_
_entity_poly.entity_id
_entity_poly.type
_entity_poly.pdbx_seq_one_letter_code
_entity_poly.pdbx_strand_id
1 'polypeptide(L)'
;MSHITLKELIPKNKTDIEAVEKLYQYSYQEIKPIVPQLLEWLQDINWPVATPMADYLLTMSDYLTDDIIAILRGKDEVWKYWCLYAFGINTIKPIEPRLLQEIEQIAYFPTQGEKEEEVQEVASKIMNKLKSQT
;
A
#
# COMPACT_ATOMS: atom_id res chain seq x y z
N MET A 1 -3.35 -22.47 -24.88
CA MET A 1 -2.95 -21.57 -23.78
C MET A 1 -4.23 -21.05 -23.16
N SER A 2 -4.46 -21.31 -21.88
CA SER A 2 -5.64 -20.78 -21.18
C SER A 2 -5.56 -19.26 -21.15
N HIS A 3 -6.59 -18.58 -21.65
CA HIS A 3 -6.73 -17.14 -21.48
C HIS A 3 -7.03 -16.88 -19.99
N ILE A 4 -6.00 -16.50 -19.23
CA ILE A 4 -6.17 -16.05 -17.85
C ILE A 4 -6.89 -14.70 -17.89
N THR A 5 -7.97 -14.56 -17.14
CA THR A 5 -8.65 -13.28 -16.95
C THR A 5 -8.01 -12.51 -15.80
N LEU A 6 -8.02 -11.18 -15.83
CA LEU A 6 -7.43 -10.36 -14.75
C LEU A 6 -8.00 -10.72 -13.36
N LYS A 7 -9.27 -11.14 -13.29
CA LYS A 7 -9.90 -11.56 -12.03
C LYS A 7 -9.27 -12.81 -11.42
N GLU A 8 -8.69 -13.68 -12.24
CA GLU A 8 -8.01 -14.89 -11.77
C GLU A 8 -6.62 -14.60 -11.19
N LEU A 9 -6.11 -13.37 -11.36
CA LEU A 9 -4.86 -12.91 -10.77
C LEU A 9 -5.03 -12.32 -9.36
N ILE A 10 -6.27 -12.09 -8.93
CA ILE A 10 -6.55 -11.61 -7.58
C ILE A 10 -6.51 -12.83 -6.63
N PRO A 11 -5.80 -12.76 -5.49
CA PRO A 11 -5.84 -13.82 -4.49
C PRO A 11 -7.28 -14.17 -4.12
N LYS A 12 -7.57 -15.46 -3.95
CA LYS A 12 -8.94 -15.95 -3.63
C LYS A 12 -9.17 -16.10 -2.13
N ASN A 13 -8.09 -16.14 -1.35
CA ASN A 13 -8.10 -16.28 0.10
C ASN A 13 -6.77 -15.79 0.69
N LYS A 14 -6.74 -15.58 2.00
CA LYS A 14 -5.56 -15.07 2.73
C LYS A 14 -4.28 -15.90 2.61
N THR A 15 -4.36 -17.15 2.14
CA THR A 15 -3.21 -18.06 1.93
C THR A 15 -2.85 -18.26 0.46
N ASP A 16 -3.53 -17.58 -0.47
CA ASP A 16 -3.33 -17.72 -1.92
C ASP A 16 -2.10 -16.93 -2.40
N ILE A 17 -0.92 -17.35 -1.93
CA ILE A 17 0.36 -16.72 -2.27
C ILE A 17 0.71 -16.94 -3.74
N GLU A 18 0.29 -18.06 -4.33
CA GLU A 18 0.53 -18.39 -5.75
C GLU A 18 -0.08 -17.35 -6.70
N ALA A 19 -1.21 -16.73 -6.32
CA ALA A 19 -1.79 -15.63 -7.09
C ALA A 19 -0.83 -14.43 -7.18
N VAL A 20 -0.13 -14.10 -6.09
CA VAL A 20 0.85 -13.00 -6.06
C VAL A 20 2.06 -13.32 -6.91
N GLU A 21 2.55 -14.56 -6.88
CA GLU A 21 3.67 -14.99 -7.73
C GLU A 21 3.36 -14.81 -9.23
N LYS A 22 2.12 -15.09 -9.64
CA LYS A 22 1.67 -14.89 -11.03
C LYS A 22 1.68 -13.41 -11.43
N LEU A 23 1.38 -12.51 -10.50
CA LEU A 23 1.31 -11.07 -10.78
C LEU A 23 2.66 -10.48 -11.24
N TYR A 24 3.80 -11.07 -10.85
CA TYR A 24 5.14 -10.65 -11.30
C TYR A 24 5.36 -10.81 -12.82
N GLN A 25 4.50 -11.53 -13.52
CA GLN A 25 4.58 -11.70 -14.98
C GLN A 25 3.89 -10.56 -15.76
N TYR A 26 3.21 -9.66 -15.07
CA TYR A 26 2.39 -8.61 -15.69
C TYR A 26 2.94 -7.23 -15.39
N SER A 27 2.87 -6.35 -16.38
CA SER A 27 3.14 -4.93 -16.21
C SER A 27 2.01 -4.21 -15.47
N TYR A 28 2.30 -3.04 -14.89
CA TYR A 28 1.26 -2.17 -14.33
C TYR A 28 0.13 -1.89 -15.33
N GLN A 29 0.45 -1.68 -16.62
CA GLN A 29 -0.56 -1.38 -17.63
C GLN A 29 -1.59 -2.50 -17.81
N GLU A 30 -1.14 -3.75 -17.67
CA GLU A 30 -2.00 -4.94 -17.79
C GLU A 30 -2.88 -5.13 -16.56
N ILE A 31 -2.34 -4.90 -15.35
CA ILE A 31 -3.07 -5.13 -14.10
C ILE A 31 -3.76 -3.89 -13.53
N LYS A 32 -3.58 -2.70 -14.12
CA LYS A 32 -4.19 -1.45 -13.66
C LYS A 32 -5.68 -1.58 -13.27
N PRO A 33 -6.54 -2.29 -14.03
CA PRO A 33 -7.96 -2.41 -13.69
C PRO A 33 -8.26 -3.16 -12.37
N ILE A 34 -7.31 -3.93 -11.85
CA ILE A 34 -7.47 -4.72 -10.63
C ILE A 34 -6.63 -4.20 -9.45
N VAL A 35 -5.80 -3.17 -9.66
CA VAL A 35 -4.94 -2.58 -8.62
C VAL A 35 -5.70 -2.22 -7.34
N PRO A 36 -6.89 -1.59 -7.38
CA PRO A 36 -7.66 -1.32 -6.16
C PRO A 36 -7.94 -2.58 -5.34
N GLN A 37 -8.32 -3.67 -5.98
CA GLN A 37 -8.59 -4.96 -5.32
C GLN A 37 -7.31 -5.64 -4.83
N LEU A 38 -6.16 -5.40 -5.48
CA LEU A 38 -4.88 -5.90 -4.99
C LEU A 38 -4.46 -5.16 -3.70
N LEU A 39 -4.71 -3.85 -3.62
CA LEU A 39 -4.42 -3.05 -2.43
C LEU A 39 -5.27 -3.46 -1.21
N GLU A 40 -6.47 -4.00 -1.40
CA GLU A 40 -7.32 -4.53 -0.31
C GLU A 40 -6.62 -5.64 0.49
N TRP A 41 -5.69 -6.38 -0.11
CA TRP A 41 -4.91 -7.40 0.60
C TRP A 41 -3.91 -6.83 1.60
N LEU A 42 -3.76 -5.51 1.67
CA LEU A 42 -2.98 -4.81 2.69
C LEU A 42 -3.82 -4.39 3.90
N GLN A 43 -5.12 -4.70 3.95
CA GLN A 43 -5.98 -4.35 5.10
C GLN A 43 -5.60 -5.09 6.39
N ASP A 44 -4.96 -6.26 6.30
CA ASP A 44 -4.57 -7.04 7.48
C ASP A 44 -3.27 -7.81 7.22
N ILE A 45 -2.18 -7.39 7.87
CA ILE A 45 -0.87 -8.04 7.75
C ILE A 45 -0.86 -9.49 8.27
N ASN A 46 -1.85 -9.90 9.07
CA ASN A 46 -1.95 -11.28 9.55
C ASN A 46 -2.34 -12.24 8.43
N TRP A 47 -2.79 -11.74 7.27
CA TRP A 47 -2.99 -12.57 6.09
C TRP A 47 -1.64 -12.96 5.51
N PRO A 48 -1.33 -14.27 5.34
CA PRO A 48 -0.06 -14.70 4.75
C PRO A 48 0.25 -14.09 3.37
N VAL A 49 -0.78 -13.69 2.62
CA VAL A 49 -0.66 -13.02 1.32
C VAL A 49 -0.30 -11.53 1.40
N ALA A 50 -0.51 -10.86 2.55
CA ALA A 50 -0.36 -9.40 2.67
C ALA A 50 1.08 -8.93 2.43
N THR A 51 2.07 -9.56 3.08
CA THR A 51 3.49 -9.18 2.88
C THR A 51 3.96 -9.42 1.44
N PRO A 52 3.75 -10.61 0.82
CA PRO A 52 4.06 -10.79 -0.59
C PRO A 52 3.36 -9.77 -1.51
N MET A 53 2.09 -9.43 -1.22
CA MET A 53 1.36 -8.43 -1.99
C MET A 53 1.98 -7.03 -1.85
N ALA A 54 2.36 -6.63 -0.63
CA ALA A 54 3.02 -5.36 -0.38
C ALA A 54 4.33 -5.25 -1.15
N ASP A 55 5.15 -6.31 -1.11
CA ASP A 55 6.43 -6.38 -1.82
C ASP A 55 6.22 -6.27 -3.34
N TYR A 56 5.22 -6.97 -3.89
CA TYR A 56 4.85 -6.86 -5.30
C TYR A 56 4.42 -5.44 -5.67
N LEU A 57 3.48 -4.85 -4.94
CA LEU A 57 2.96 -3.51 -5.22
C LEU A 57 4.04 -2.43 -5.10
N LEU A 58 4.99 -2.60 -4.19
CA LEU A 58 6.12 -1.68 -4.02
C LEU A 58 7.01 -1.61 -5.28
N THR A 59 7.11 -2.70 -6.05
CA THR A 59 7.88 -2.69 -7.32
C THR A 59 7.36 -1.65 -8.32
N MET A 60 6.06 -1.34 -8.26
CA MET A 60 5.36 -0.42 -9.16
C MET A 60 4.75 0.79 -8.47
N SER A 61 5.20 1.11 -7.25
CA SER A 61 4.70 2.20 -6.41
C SER A 61 4.58 3.56 -7.11
N ASP A 62 5.41 3.81 -8.13
CA ASP A 62 5.44 5.05 -8.91
C ASP A 62 4.12 5.30 -9.67
N TYR A 63 3.33 4.24 -9.90
CA TYR A 63 2.03 4.31 -10.56
C TYR A 63 0.84 4.25 -9.60
N LEU A 64 1.09 4.06 -8.30
CA LEU A 64 0.05 3.78 -7.29
C LEU A 64 -0.28 5.00 -6.43
N THR A 65 0.33 6.16 -6.68
CA THR A 65 0.17 7.37 -5.86
C THR A 65 -1.30 7.74 -5.61
N ASP A 66 -2.11 7.79 -6.68
CA ASP A 66 -3.52 8.21 -6.55
C ASP A 66 -4.35 7.18 -5.78
N ASP A 67 -4.08 5.88 -5.98
CA ASP A 67 -4.75 4.79 -5.27
C ASP A 67 -4.40 4.82 -3.77
N ILE A 68 -3.12 5.02 -3.42
CA ILE A 68 -2.67 5.12 -2.03
C ILE A 68 -3.27 6.36 -1.35
N ILE A 69 -3.29 7.52 -2.03
CA ILE A 69 -3.93 8.74 -1.51
C ILE A 69 -5.41 8.49 -1.23
N ALA A 70 -6.12 7.77 -2.11
CA ALA A 70 -7.52 7.43 -1.89
C ALA A 70 -7.72 6.59 -0.61
N ILE A 71 -6.82 5.64 -0.32
CA ILE A 71 -6.82 4.85 0.92
C ILE A 71 -6.53 5.73 2.13
N LEU A 72 -5.50 6.58 2.07
CA LEU A 72 -5.12 7.49 3.17
C LEU A 72 -6.23 8.49 3.53
N ARG A 73 -7.06 8.89 2.58
CA ARG A 73 -8.23 9.74 2.81
C ARG A 73 -9.50 8.97 3.22
N GLY A 74 -9.43 7.63 3.24
CA GLY A 74 -10.50 6.75 3.65
C GLY A 74 -10.73 6.75 5.17
N LYS A 75 -11.53 5.78 5.63
CA LYS A 75 -11.89 5.61 7.05
C LYS A 75 -11.35 4.30 7.66
N ASP A 76 -10.68 3.48 6.86
CA ASP A 76 -10.10 2.23 7.32
C ASP A 76 -8.69 2.51 7.84
N GLU A 77 -8.61 2.85 9.13
CA GLU A 77 -7.37 3.30 9.76
C GLU A 77 -6.30 2.21 9.78
N VAL A 78 -6.69 0.95 9.94
CA VAL A 78 -5.78 -0.21 9.87
C VAL A 78 -5.19 -0.35 8.46
N TRP A 79 -6.00 -0.14 7.42
CA TRP A 79 -5.49 -0.13 6.05
C TRP A 79 -4.52 1.02 5.80
N LYS A 80 -4.83 2.23 6.30
CA LYS A 80 -3.89 3.37 6.22
C LYS A 80 -2.56 3.03 6.88
N TYR A 81 -2.61 2.46 8.08
CA TYR A 81 -1.42 2.05 8.83
C TYR A 81 -0.51 1.15 7.98
N TRP A 82 -1.07 0.09 7.39
CA TRP A 82 -0.28 -0.84 6.58
C TRP A 82 0.19 -0.24 5.26
N CYS A 83 -0.59 0.64 4.63
CA CYS A 83 -0.14 1.40 3.46
C CYS A 83 1.05 2.32 3.80
N LEU A 84 1.03 3.00 4.96
CA LEU A 84 2.16 3.82 5.41
C LEU A 84 3.41 2.98 5.66
N TYR A 85 3.26 1.78 6.24
CA TYR A 85 4.38 0.86 6.39
C TYR A 85 4.96 0.42 5.04
N ALA A 86 4.11 -0.04 4.12
CA ALA A 86 4.55 -0.53 2.81
C ALA A 86 5.20 0.59 1.96
N PHE A 87 4.51 1.71 1.79
CA PHE A 87 4.87 2.74 0.82
C PHE A 87 5.63 3.93 1.42
N GLY A 88 5.83 3.97 2.73
CA GLY A 88 6.57 5.03 3.42
C GLY A 88 7.75 4.52 4.25
N ILE A 89 7.53 3.57 5.15
CA ILE A 89 8.60 3.02 6.01
C ILE A 89 9.53 2.10 5.21
N ASN A 90 8.96 1.12 4.49
CA ASN A 90 9.70 0.06 3.82
C ASN A 90 10.17 0.44 2.41
N THR A 91 9.64 1.52 1.84
CA THR A 91 10.11 1.99 0.53
C THR A 91 11.57 2.43 0.59
N ILE A 92 12.30 2.07 -0.48
CA ILE A 92 13.64 2.59 -0.79
C ILE A 92 13.59 3.67 -1.87
N LYS A 93 12.42 3.86 -2.51
CA LYS A 93 12.21 4.90 -3.52
C LYS A 93 11.84 6.21 -2.83
N PRO A 94 12.16 7.37 -3.42
CA PRO A 94 11.62 8.65 -2.96
C PRO A 94 10.10 8.61 -2.92
N ILE A 95 9.52 9.17 -1.86
CA ILE A 95 8.06 9.29 -1.75
C ILE A 95 7.61 10.43 -2.66
N GLU A 96 6.60 10.17 -3.49
CA GLU A 96 6.04 11.16 -4.39
C GLU A 96 5.46 12.36 -3.61
N PRO A 97 5.65 13.62 -4.05
CA PRO A 97 5.29 14.80 -3.26
C PRO A 97 3.83 14.90 -2.81
N ARG A 98 2.86 14.48 -3.63
CA ARG A 98 1.44 14.47 -3.27
C ARG A 98 1.14 13.41 -2.22
N LEU A 99 1.77 12.24 -2.31
CA LEU A 99 1.68 11.23 -1.25
C LEU A 99 2.33 11.74 0.05
N LEU A 100 3.49 12.39 -0.04
CA LEU A 100 4.15 12.99 1.11
C LEU A 100 3.26 14.02 1.81
N GLN A 101 2.50 14.83 1.07
CA GLN A 101 1.56 15.79 1.62
C GLN A 101 0.47 15.12 2.48
N GLU A 102 -0.07 13.98 2.04
CA GLU A 102 -1.05 13.24 2.85
C GLU A 102 -0.41 12.65 4.11
N ILE A 103 0.82 12.11 4.00
CA ILE A 103 1.57 11.59 5.15
C ILE A 103 1.85 12.72 6.16
N GLU A 104 2.24 13.89 5.68
CA GLU A 104 2.48 15.08 6.50
C GLU A 104 1.20 15.52 7.22
N GLN A 105 0.06 15.48 6.54
CA GLN A 105 -1.23 15.80 7.14
C GLN A 105 -1.60 14.85 8.27
N ILE A 106 -1.42 13.54 8.09
CA ILE A 106 -1.67 12.56 9.17
C ILE A 106 -0.67 12.78 10.33
N ALA A 107 0.59 13.07 10.05
CA ALA A 107 1.59 13.29 11.09
C ALA A 107 1.27 14.51 11.99
N TYR A 108 0.86 15.63 11.38
CA TYR A 108 0.70 16.90 12.10
C TYR A 108 -0.75 17.25 12.46
N PHE A 109 -1.72 16.76 11.71
CA PHE A 109 -3.14 17.07 11.88
C PHE A 109 -4.01 15.80 11.77
N PRO A 110 -3.70 14.75 12.56
CA PRO A 110 -4.46 13.50 12.53
C PRO A 110 -5.91 13.70 12.98
N THR A 111 -6.77 12.87 12.44
CA THR A 111 -8.10 12.59 13.01
C THR A 111 -7.97 11.81 14.32
N GLN A 112 -9.09 11.66 15.05
CA GLN A 112 -9.10 10.86 16.27
C GLN A 112 -8.85 9.37 15.99
N GLY A 113 -9.43 8.82 14.91
CA GLY A 113 -9.22 7.42 14.51
C GLY A 113 -7.76 7.12 14.15
N GLU A 114 -7.10 8.03 13.43
CA GLU A 114 -5.68 7.92 13.10
C GLU A 114 -4.75 7.93 14.33
N LYS A 115 -5.19 8.51 15.45
CA LYS A 115 -4.47 8.42 16.72
C LYS A 115 -4.73 7.10 17.43
N GLU A 116 -6.00 6.69 17.49
CA GLU A 116 -6.43 5.48 18.19
C GLU A 116 -5.81 4.22 17.58
N GLU A 117 -5.65 4.20 16.25
CA GLU A 117 -5.05 3.10 15.49
C GLU A 117 -3.57 3.37 15.13
N GLU A 118 -2.91 4.29 15.84
CA GLU A 118 -1.48 4.60 15.75
C GLU A 118 -0.97 5.04 14.35
N VAL A 119 -1.86 5.33 13.41
CA VAL A 119 -1.54 5.81 12.04
C VAL A 119 -0.67 7.08 12.10
N GLN A 120 -0.98 8.00 13.01
CA GLN A 120 -0.17 9.22 13.23
C GLN A 120 1.29 8.88 13.57
N GLU A 121 1.51 7.86 14.38
CA GLU A 121 2.86 7.50 14.83
C GLU A 121 3.69 7.00 13.66
N VAL A 122 3.10 6.18 12.78
CA VAL A 122 3.77 5.70 11.56
C VAL A 122 4.10 6.88 10.64
N ALA A 123 3.14 7.78 10.41
CA ALA A 123 3.37 8.98 9.61
C ALA A 123 4.52 9.83 10.19
N SER A 124 4.53 10.03 11.50
CA SER A 124 5.60 10.77 12.21
C SER A 124 6.96 10.09 12.08
N LYS A 125 7.02 8.75 12.15
CA LYS A 125 8.26 7.98 11.91
C LYS A 125 8.78 8.21 10.49
N ILE A 126 7.90 8.24 9.49
CA ILE A 126 8.29 8.55 8.09
C ILE A 126 8.87 9.96 8.01
N MET A 127 8.20 10.97 8.57
CA MET A 127 8.68 12.36 8.53
C MET A 127 10.05 12.52 9.22
N ASN A 128 10.28 11.83 10.33
CA ASN A 128 11.57 11.85 11.03
C ASN A 128 12.67 11.15 10.23
N LYS A 129 12.37 10.01 9.58
CA LYS A 129 13.28 9.30 8.69
C LYS A 129 13.75 10.23 7.55
N LEU A 130 12.85 10.99 6.93
CA LEU A 130 13.18 11.92 5.85
C LEU A 130 14.05 13.09 6.32
N LYS A 131 13.78 13.66 7.51
CA LYS A 131 14.60 14.74 8.09
C LYS A 131 16.01 14.30 8.48
N SER A 132 16.19 13.03 8.84
CA SER A 132 17.51 12.49 9.20
C SER A 132 18.42 12.22 8.00
N GLN A 133 17.88 12.33 6.77
CA GLN A 133 18.60 12.11 5.52
C GLN A 133 18.99 13.42 4.80
N THR A 134 18.51 14.56 5.29
CA THR A 134 18.89 15.91 4.85
C THR A 134 19.98 16.50 5.73
#